data_AF-A0AAV3V1U2-F1
#
_entry.id   AF-A0AAV3V1U2-F1
#
_cell.length_a   1.000
_cell.length_b   1.000
_cell.length_c   1.000
_cell.angle_alpha   90.00
_cell.angle_beta   90.00
_cell.angle_gamma   90.00
#
_symmetry.space_group_name_H-M   'P 1'
#
loop_
_entity.id
_entity.type
_entity.pdbx_description
1 polymer ?
#
loop_
_entity_poly.entity_id
_entity_poly.type
_entity_poly.pdbx_seq_one_letter_code
_entity_poly.pdbx_strand_id
1 'polypeptide(L)'
;MKSSMKISSVLLITTLTLSSQALANDTVDKLKGLLGNTSSTQTSQAEASEASESLDIASLVSMVSDNLGVSEEQSQGGVASIFVYAKENLSSGEYTQLAANLPGLDSLMDYVPEVSADSSSNSSAVSGLLNKASEYSSSLSSINELKKQFEALGLDADMISSFVTQINAYLSGDSDTQALLQSGLGKLTSLL
;
A
#
# COMPACT_ATOMS: atom_id res chain seq x y z
N MET A 1 -21.39 42.35 40.13
CA MET A 1 -22.66 41.70 39.70
C MET A 1 -22.24 40.51 38.85
N LYS A 2 -22.14 39.31 39.41
CA LYS A 2 -23.17 38.32 39.81
C LYS A 2 -23.71 37.52 38.60
N SER A 3 -23.40 36.23 38.68
CA SER A 3 -23.60 35.08 37.79
C SER A 3 -25.03 34.87 37.25
N SER A 4 -25.14 34.15 36.12
CA SER A 4 -26.06 33.00 36.07
C SER A 4 -25.69 31.98 34.98
N MET A 5 -25.50 30.76 35.47
CA MET A 5 -25.18 29.48 34.87
C MET A 5 -26.44 28.77 34.31
N LYS A 6 -26.30 27.97 33.25
CA LYS A 6 -27.29 26.92 32.90
C LYS A 6 -26.55 25.64 32.56
N ILE A 7 -26.35 24.81 33.59
CA ILE A 7 -26.01 23.39 33.50
C ILE A 7 -27.35 22.66 33.32
N SER A 8 -27.48 21.83 32.29
CA SER A 8 -28.61 20.91 32.17
C SER A 8 -28.14 19.49 32.48
N SER A 9 -28.78 18.89 33.49
CA SER A 9 -28.65 17.52 34.02
C SER A 9 -28.76 16.45 32.93
N VAL A 10 -27.91 15.42 32.91
CA VAL A 10 -27.96 14.18 33.72
C VAL A 10 -29.31 13.45 33.61
N LEU A 11 -29.32 12.36 32.85
CA LEU A 11 -30.16 11.20 33.12
C LEU A 11 -29.31 9.93 33.04
N LEU A 12 -29.30 9.21 34.15
CA LEU A 12 -28.61 7.96 34.43
C LEU A 12 -29.63 6.82 34.22
N ILE A 13 -29.33 5.85 33.35
CA ILE A 13 -30.06 4.57 33.33
C ILE A 13 -29.05 3.44 33.26
N THR A 14 -28.74 2.88 34.42
CA THR A 14 -28.18 1.55 34.62
C THR A 14 -29.26 0.51 34.34
N THR A 15 -29.17 -0.23 33.24
CA THR A 15 -29.86 -1.52 33.11
C THR A 15 -28.86 -2.64 33.27
N LEU A 16 -28.87 -3.21 34.47
CA LEU A 16 -28.30 -4.49 34.82
C LEU A 16 -29.08 -5.60 34.10
N THR A 17 -28.53 -6.16 33.00
CA THR A 17 -29.03 -7.42 32.45
C THR A 17 -28.27 -8.57 33.09
N LEU A 18 -28.85 -9.16 34.13
CA LEU A 18 -28.54 -10.51 34.57
C LEU A 18 -29.23 -11.49 33.62
N SER A 19 -28.48 -12.24 32.83
CA SER A 19 -29.00 -13.43 32.15
C SER A 19 -27.94 -14.53 32.13
N SER A 20 -28.12 -15.43 33.10
CA SER A 20 -27.86 -16.87 33.10
C SER A 20 -26.57 -17.42 32.47
N GLN A 21 -25.74 -18.00 33.34
CA GLN A 21 -24.67 -18.93 33.01
C GLN A 21 -25.26 -20.15 32.27
N ALA A 22 -24.92 -20.34 30.99
CA ALA A 22 -25.04 -21.63 30.33
C ALA A 22 -23.63 -22.21 30.16
N LEU A 23 -23.17 -22.90 31.20
CA LEU A 23 -22.03 -23.79 31.14
C LEU A 23 -22.54 -25.16 30.73
N ALA A 24 -22.41 -25.51 29.45
CA ALA A 24 -22.34 -26.89 29.01
C ALA A 24 -21.76 -26.94 27.58
N ASN A 25 -20.70 -27.74 27.44
CA ASN A 25 -20.29 -28.40 26.20
C ASN A 25 -19.22 -27.72 25.29
N ASP A 26 -18.11 -27.25 25.85
CA ASP A 26 -16.90 -26.86 25.05
C ASP A 26 -15.84 -27.98 24.97
N THR A 27 -15.94 -29.02 25.80
CA THR A 27 -14.92 -30.09 25.88
C THR A 27 -14.98 -31.09 24.71
N VAL A 28 -16.08 -31.16 23.96
CA VAL A 28 -16.19 -32.02 22.77
C VAL A 28 -15.79 -31.32 21.46
N ASP A 29 -15.88 -29.99 21.36
CA ASP A 29 -15.47 -29.24 20.16
C ASP A 29 -13.95 -29.10 20.06
N LYS A 30 -13.24 -29.02 21.17
CA LYS A 30 -11.76 -29.04 21.18
C LYS A 30 -11.16 -30.39 20.76
N LEU A 31 -11.86 -31.50 20.99
CA LEU A 31 -11.43 -32.81 20.47
C LEU A 31 -11.70 -32.93 18.96
N LYS A 32 -12.75 -32.29 18.45
CA LYS A 32 -13.07 -32.28 17.01
C LYS A 32 -12.13 -31.39 16.19
N GLY A 33 -11.58 -30.33 16.79
CA GLY A 33 -10.59 -29.45 16.15
C GLY A 33 -9.22 -30.07 15.87
N LEU A 34 -8.86 -31.18 16.54
CA LEU A 34 -7.61 -31.91 16.29
C LEU A 34 -7.70 -32.91 15.11
N LEU A 35 -8.92 -33.19 14.62
CA LEU A 35 -9.20 -34.30 13.70
C LEU A 35 -9.84 -33.89 12.36
N GLY A 36 -10.05 -32.60 12.08
CA GLY A 36 -10.82 -32.20 10.90
C GLY A 36 -10.57 -30.77 10.41
N ASN A 37 -9.99 -30.69 9.22
CA ASN A 37 -9.79 -29.56 8.32
C ASN A 37 -11.01 -28.59 8.20
N THR A 38 -10.71 -27.31 7.90
CA THR A 38 -11.57 -26.22 7.34
C THR A 38 -12.25 -25.19 8.27
N SER A 39 -11.65 -23.99 8.27
CA SER A 39 -12.21 -22.63 8.11
C SER A 39 -13.38 -22.11 8.97
N SER A 40 -12.99 -21.22 9.89
CA SER A 40 -13.48 -19.84 10.09
C SER A 40 -14.99 -19.57 10.16
N THR A 41 -15.45 -19.15 11.33
CA THR A 41 -16.11 -17.84 11.55
C THR A 41 -16.21 -17.61 13.06
N GLN A 42 -15.33 -16.79 13.62
CA GLN A 42 -15.58 -16.12 14.89
C GLN A 42 -15.43 -14.62 14.72
N THR A 43 -16.48 -13.97 15.17
CA THR A 43 -16.73 -12.55 15.38
C THR A 43 -15.63 -11.86 16.21
N SER A 44 -15.14 -10.72 15.73
CA SER A 44 -14.39 -9.73 16.53
C SER A 44 -15.02 -8.37 16.21
N GLN A 45 -15.88 -7.80 17.07
CA GLN A 45 -15.51 -6.97 18.23
C GLN A 45 -14.50 -5.89 17.85
N ALA A 46 -15.05 -4.68 17.64
CA ALA A 46 -14.30 -3.45 17.52
C ALA A 46 -13.63 -3.15 18.86
N GLU A 47 -12.31 -3.20 18.86
CA GLU A 47 -11.44 -2.61 19.89
C GLU A 47 -10.46 -1.70 19.15
N ALA A 48 -10.50 -0.41 19.50
CA ALA A 48 -9.46 0.54 19.15
C ALA A 48 -8.18 0.09 19.85
N SER A 49 -7.31 -0.58 19.10
CA SER A 49 -5.94 -0.88 19.49
C SER A 49 -5.06 0.06 18.69
N GLU A 50 -4.31 0.92 19.37
CA GLU A 50 -3.07 1.48 18.82
C GLU A 50 -2.10 0.32 18.65
N ALA A 51 -2.31 -0.48 17.61
CA ALA A 51 -1.29 -1.34 17.06
C ALA A 51 -0.29 -0.40 16.39
N SER A 52 0.98 -0.53 16.75
CA SER A 52 2.02 -0.19 15.79
C SER A 52 1.77 -1.09 14.58
N GLU A 53 0.98 -0.61 13.62
CA GLU A 53 0.75 -1.26 12.35
C GLU A 53 2.14 -1.47 11.76
N SER A 54 2.62 -2.70 11.82
CA SER A 54 3.87 -3.06 11.18
C SER A 54 3.66 -2.84 9.70
N LEU A 55 4.41 -1.90 9.11
CA LEU A 55 4.35 -1.66 7.67
C LEU A 55 4.70 -2.97 6.95
N ASP A 56 3.87 -3.37 6.00
CA ASP A 56 4.13 -4.51 5.14
C ASP A 56 3.42 -4.35 3.79
N ILE A 57 3.90 -5.06 2.79
CA ILE A 57 3.36 -4.92 1.43
C ILE A 57 1.94 -5.50 1.30
N ALA A 58 1.60 -6.59 1.99
CA ALA A 58 0.27 -7.19 1.85
C ALA A 58 -0.81 -6.24 2.39
N SER A 59 -0.57 -5.62 3.54
CA SER A 59 -1.45 -4.61 4.12
C SER A 59 -1.53 -3.36 3.24
N LEU A 60 -0.42 -2.93 2.63
CA LEU A 60 -0.43 -1.82 1.67
C LEU A 60 -1.29 -2.13 0.45
N VAL A 61 -1.10 -3.30 -0.17
CA VAL A 61 -1.85 -3.72 -1.37
C VAL A 61 -3.35 -3.80 -1.06
N SER A 62 -3.74 -4.45 0.04
CA SER A 62 -5.14 -4.54 0.46
C SER A 62 -5.75 -3.15 0.71
N MET A 63 -5.01 -2.25 1.37
CA MET A 63 -5.49 -0.89 1.63
C MET A 63 -5.67 -0.09 0.33
N VAL A 64 -4.75 -0.20 -0.62
CA VAL A 64 -4.84 0.48 -1.92
C VAL A 64 -6.02 -0.06 -2.73
N SER A 65 -6.20 -1.39 -2.72
CA SER A 65 -7.32 -2.11 -3.34
C SER A 65 -8.66 -1.55 -2.87
N ASP A 66 -8.85 -1.53 -1.54
CA ASP A 66 -10.09 -1.08 -0.89
C ASP A 66 -10.37 0.40 -1.14
N ASN A 67 -9.35 1.26 -1.01
CA ASN A 67 -9.54 2.71 -1.09
C ASN A 67 -9.75 3.21 -2.52
N LEU A 68 -9.17 2.54 -3.52
CA LEU A 68 -9.32 2.92 -4.92
C LEU A 68 -10.44 2.15 -5.64
N GLY A 69 -11.01 1.13 -4.98
CA GLY A 69 -12.06 0.29 -5.58
C GLY A 69 -11.56 -0.51 -6.78
N VAL A 70 -10.29 -0.91 -6.76
CA VAL A 70 -9.64 -1.76 -7.78
C VAL A 70 -9.59 -3.21 -7.30
N SER A 71 -9.27 -4.16 -8.18
CA SER A 71 -9.07 -5.54 -7.73
C SER A 71 -7.76 -5.69 -6.97
N GLU A 72 -7.64 -6.74 -6.15
CA GLU A 72 -6.40 -7.06 -5.43
C GLU A 72 -5.22 -7.25 -6.40
N GLU A 73 -5.45 -7.89 -7.53
CA GLU A 73 -4.43 -8.13 -8.57
C GLU A 73 -3.99 -6.82 -9.25
N GLN A 74 -4.92 -5.89 -9.47
CA GLN A 74 -4.64 -4.55 -9.98
C GLN A 74 -3.87 -3.70 -8.95
N SER A 75 -4.25 -3.79 -7.68
CA SER A 75 -3.53 -3.13 -6.59
C SER A 75 -2.11 -3.67 -6.50
N GLN A 76 -1.96 -5.00 -6.50
CA GLN A 76 -0.67 -5.66 -6.38
C GLN A 76 0.26 -5.29 -7.53
N GLY A 77 -0.21 -5.39 -8.78
CA GLY A 77 0.57 -5.00 -9.94
C GLY A 77 0.87 -3.49 -9.98
N GLY A 78 -0.10 -2.63 -9.66
CA GLY A 78 0.10 -1.18 -9.67
C GLY A 78 1.09 -0.71 -8.60
N VAL A 79 1.00 -1.27 -7.39
CA VAL A 79 1.97 -1.02 -6.32
C VAL A 79 3.35 -1.57 -6.73
N ALA A 80 3.43 -2.78 -7.31
CA ALA A 80 4.67 -3.35 -7.82
C ALA A 80 5.35 -2.46 -8.87
N SER A 81 4.60 -1.98 -9.87
CA SER A 81 5.10 -1.08 -10.91
C SER A 81 5.65 0.23 -10.35
N ILE A 82 4.97 0.81 -9.35
CA ILE A 82 5.44 2.04 -8.69
C ILE A 82 6.74 1.79 -7.92
N PHE A 83 6.85 0.67 -7.20
CA PHE A 83 8.08 0.35 -6.47
C PHE A 83 9.24 -0.02 -7.40
N VAL A 84 8.99 -0.65 -8.56
CA VAL A 84 10.01 -0.83 -9.59
C VAL A 84 10.48 0.51 -10.15
N TYR A 85 9.55 1.42 -10.48
CA TYR A 85 9.92 2.76 -10.91
C TYR A 85 10.79 3.47 -9.86
N ALA A 86 10.41 3.38 -8.58
CA ALA A 86 11.18 3.96 -7.50
C ALA A 86 12.57 3.31 -7.41
N LYS A 87 12.67 1.97 -7.48
CA LYS A 87 13.93 1.23 -7.47
C LYS A 87 14.89 1.67 -8.57
N GLU A 88 14.41 1.93 -9.78
CA GLU A 88 15.23 2.41 -10.89
C GLU A 88 15.86 3.80 -10.65
N ASN A 89 15.26 4.58 -9.74
CA ASN A 89 15.69 5.94 -9.43
C ASN A 89 16.41 6.05 -8.07
N LEU A 90 16.45 4.97 -7.28
CA LEU A 90 17.16 4.90 -6.01
C LEU A 90 18.56 4.30 -6.17
N SER A 91 19.48 4.70 -5.31
CA SER A 91 20.72 3.95 -5.15
C SER A 91 20.46 2.57 -4.54
N SER A 92 21.38 1.62 -4.74
CA SER A 92 21.25 0.28 -4.16
C SER A 92 21.13 0.29 -2.63
N GLY A 93 21.81 1.24 -1.96
CA GLY A 93 21.73 1.40 -0.51
C GLY A 93 20.36 1.89 -0.04
N GLU A 94 19.80 2.89 -0.72
CA GLU A 94 18.47 3.42 -0.42
C GLU A 94 17.38 2.37 -0.65
N TYR A 95 17.45 1.61 -1.76
CA TYR A 95 16.51 0.53 -2.00
C TYR A 95 16.61 -0.59 -0.95
N THR A 96 17.83 -0.94 -0.54
CA THR A 96 18.04 -1.94 0.53
C THR A 96 17.40 -1.50 1.84
N GLN A 97 17.52 -0.22 2.18
CA GLN A 97 16.87 0.35 3.37
C GLN A 97 15.35 0.36 3.23
N LEU A 98 14.83 0.72 2.05
CA LEU A 98 13.39 0.69 1.76
C LEU A 98 12.82 -0.74 1.90
N ALA A 99 13.50 -1.74 1.34
CA ALA A 99 13.10 -3.15 1.42
C ALA A 99 13.17 -3.70 2.85
N ALA A 100 14.14 -3.26 3.65
CA ALA A 100 14.25 -3.66 5.06
C ALA A 100 13.06 -3.16 5.91
N ASN A 101 12.49 -2.02 5.55
CA ASN A 101 11.36 -1.42 6.24
C ASN A 101 10.00 -1.91 5.73
N LEU A 102 9.96 -2.59 4.58
CA LEU A 102 8.74 -3.09 3.95
C LEU A 102 8.86 -4.60 3.67
N PRO A 103 8.60 -5.45 4.67
CA PRO A 103 8.48 -6.89 4.49
C PRO A 103 7.58 -7.23 3.29
N GLY A 104 8.09 -8.10 2.41
CA GLY A 104 7.41 -8.49 1.18
C GLY A 104 7.76 -7.65 -0.06
N LEU A 105 8.56 -6.59 0.07
CA LEU A 105 8.91 -5.73 -1.08
C LEU A 105 9.66 -6.48 -2.18
N ASP A 106 10.60 -7.36 -1.84
CA ASP A 106 11.31 -8.13 -2.87
C ASP A 106 10.37 -9.08 -3.62
N SER A 107 9.42 -9.71 -2.92
CA SER A 107 8.43 -10.61 -3.53
C SER A 107 7.39 -9.87 -4.37
N LEU A 108 7.13 -8.59 -4.07
CA LEU A 108 6.23 -7.75 -4.85
C LEU A 108 6.74 -7.57 -6.29
N MET A 109 8.06 -7.59 -6.50
CA MET A 109 8.68 -7.36 -7.81
C MET A 109 8.28 -8.44 -8.84
N ASP A 110 7.81 -9.61 -8.40
CA ASP A 110 7.34 -10.67 -9.29
C ASP A 110 5.95 -10.39 -9.91
N TYR A 111 5.25 -9.37 -9.43
CA TYR A 111 3.89 -8.99 -9.86
C TYR A 111 3.88 -7.79 -10.82
N VAL A 112 5.05 -7.36 -11.25
CA VAL A 112 5.21 -6.26 -12.19
C VAL A 112 4.67 -6.71 -13.55
N PRO A 113 3.73 -5.98 -14.18
CA PRO A 113 3.23 -6.32 -15.50
C PRO A 113 4.36 -6.26 -16.53
N GLU A 114 4.56 -7.36 -17.26
CA GLU A 114 5.50 -7.40 -18.38
C GLU A 114 4.94 -6.55 -19.53
N VAL A 115 5.67 -5.50 -19.92
CA VAL A 115 5.33 -4.70 -21.11
C VAL A 115 6.52 -4.69 -22.07
N SER A 116 6.23 -4.87 -23.36
CA SER A 116 7.31 -5.01 -24.35
C SER A 116 8.03 -3.67 -24.56
N ALA A 117 9.32 -3.66 -24.25
CA ALA A 117 10.21 -2.55 -24.56
C ALA A 117 10.46 -2.48 -26.08
N ASP A 118 9.63 -1.73 -26.81
CA ASP A 118 9.90 -1.35 -28.21
C ASP A 118 11.15 -0.45 -28.24
N SER A 119 12.31 -1.10 -28.33
CA SER A 119 13.63 -0.47 -28.26
C SER A 119 14.00 0.09 -29.63
N SER A 120 13.55 1.32 -29.91
CA SER A 120 13.94 2.03 -31.13
C SER A 120 15.44 2.32 -31.14
N SER A 121 16.10 1.72 -32.13
CA SER A 121 17.54 1.74 -32.40
C SER A 121 18.07 3.07 -32.94
N ASN A 122 19.40 3.26 -32.78
CA ASN A 122 20.39 3.90 -33.66
C ASN A 122 21.07 5.24 -33.27
N SER A 123 22.41 5.15 -33.25
CA SER A 123 23.40 6.04 -33.92
C SER A 123 24.47 6.65 -32.99
N SER A 124 25.69 6.10 -33.09
CA SER A 124 26.82 6.30 -32.18
C SER A 124 27.63 7.60 -32.34
N ALA A 125 27.22 8.55 -33.18
CA ALA A 125 27.99 9.78 -33.43
C ALA A 125 27.46 11.04 -32.71
N VAL A 126 26.27 10.96 -32.09
CA VAL A 126 25.59 12.08 -31.41
C VAL A 126 25.68 11.97 -29.87
N SER A 127 26.55 11.09 -29.36
CA SER A 127 26.56 10.61 -27.96
C SER A 127 26.68 11.71 -26.89
N GLY A 128 27.47 12.77 -27.10
CA GLY A 128 27.68 13.80 -26.06
C GLY A 128 26.47 14.71 -25.79
N LEU A 129 25.76 15.13 -26.85
CA LEU A 129 24.53 15.93 -26.73
C LEU A 129 23.31 15.02 -26.51
N LEU A 130 23.37 13.79 -27.01
CA LEU A 130 22.39 12.75 -26.75
C LEU A 130 22.35 12.37 -25.28
N ASN A 131 23.47 12.27 -24.55
CA ASN A 131 23.43 11.86 -23.14
C ASN A 131 22.51 12.75 -22.28
N LYS A 132 22.53 14.09 -22.48
CA LYS A 132 21.61 15.00 -21.78
C LYS A 132 20.16 14.86 -22.25
N ALA A 133 19.93 14.73 -23.56
CA ALA A 133 18.60 14.47 -24.12
C ALA A 133 18.06 13.07 -23.74
N SER A 134 18.97 12.12 -23.51
CA SER A 134 18.71 10.74 -23.12
C SER A 134 18.43 10.61 -21.64
N GLU A 135 18.96 11.49 -20.77
CA GLU A 135 18.50 11.56 -19.38
C GLU A 135 17.02 11.98 -19.31
N TYR A 136 16.62 12.97 -20.12
CA TYR A 136 15.21 13.30 -20.31
C TYR A 136 14.45 12.14 -20.97
N SER A 137 15.03 11.49 -21.99
CA SER A 137 14.43 10.32 -22.64
C SER A 137 14.27 9.14 -21.70
N SER A 138 15.21 8.90 -20.78
CA SER A 138 15.22 7.72 -19.90
C SER A 138 14.16 7.87 -18.83
N SER A 139 14.04 9.06 -18.21
CA SER A 139 12.95 9.31 -17.29
C SER A 139 11.59 9.33 -17.96
N LEU A 140 11.49 9.90 -19.17
CA LEU A 140 10.26 9.78 -19.95
C LEU A 140 9.99 8.32 -20.37
N SER A 141 11.02 7.51 -20.59
CA SER A 141 10.88 6.08 -20.92
C SER A 141 10.36 5.31 -19.71
N SER A 142 10.95 5.45 -18.52
CA SER A 142 10.46 4.79 -17.29
C SER A 142 9.04 5.25 -16.94
N ILE A 143 8.67 6.51 -17.20
CA ILE A 143 7.28 6.98 -16.99
C ILE A 143 6.33 6.34 -18.02
N ASN A 144 6.71 6.29 -19.30
CA ASN A 144 5.90 5.61 -20.31
C ASN A 144 5.77 4.12 -20.01
N GLU A 145 6.82 3.50 -19.52
CA GLU A 145 6.81 2.11 -19.08
C GLU A 145 5.83 1.91 -17.92
N LEU A 146 5.89 2.75 -16.89
CA LEU A 146 4.93 2.74 -15.77
C LEU A 146 3.48 2.89 -16.26
N LYS A 147 3.23 3.82 -17.19
CA LYS A 147 1.90 3.97 -17.80
C LYS A 147 1.44 2.71 -18.52
N LYS A 148 2.30 2.11 -19.34
CA LYS A 148 1.99 0.86 -20.05
C LYS A 148 1.70 -0.28 -19.07
N GLN A 149 2.41 -0.36 -17.96
CA GLN A 149 2.16 -1.37 -16.93
C GLN A 149 0.77 -1.19 -16.30
N PHE A 150 0.36 0.05 -15.99
CA PHE A 150 -1.00 0.34 -15.54
C PHE A 150 -2.04 -0.02 -16.61
N GLU A 151 -1.80 0.37 -17.86
CA GLU A 151 -2.67 0.03 -18.99
C GLU A 151 -2.79 -1.50 -19.18
N ALA A 152 -1.71 -2.26 -18.97
CA ALA A 152 -1.69 -3.73 -19.03
C ALA A 152 -2.52 -4.38 -17.91
N LEU A 153 -2.66 -3.70 -16.76
CA LEU A 153 -3.55 -4.09 -15.67
C LEU A 153 -5.02 -3.66 -15.90
N GLY A 154 -5.31 -3.01 -17.03
CA GLY A 154 -6.61 -2.42 -17.31
C GLY A 154 -6.92 -1.20 -16.43
N LEU A 155 -5.89 -0.53 -15.90
CA LEU A 155 -6.00 0.70 -15.14
C LEU A 155 -5.70 1.92 -16.03
N ASP A 156 -6.39 3.02 -15.80
CA ASP A 156 -6.06 4.28 -16.44
C ASP A 156 -4.73 4.83 -15.89
N ALA A 157 -3.90 5.40 -16.78
CA ALA A 157 -2.63 6.00 -16.39
C ALA A 157 -2.79 7.14 -15.35
N ASP A 158 -3.94 7.82 -15.34
CA ASP A 158 -4.22 8.88 -14.36
C ASP A 158 -4.34 8.33 -12.92
N MET A 159 -4.64 7.03 -12.75
CA MET A 159 -4.70 6.38 -11.44
C MET A 159 -3.32 6.27 -10.78
N ILE A 160 -2.22 6.42 -11.50
CA ILE A 160 -0.86 6.42 -10.93
C ILE A 160 -0.78 7.46 -9.79
N SER A 161 -1.37 8.64 -9.96
CA SER A 161 -1.39 9.68 -8.92
C SER A 161 -2.16 9.26 -7.67
N SER A 162 -3.31 8.60 -7.85
CA SER A 162 -4.11 8.07 -6.76
C SER A 162 -3.35 6.96 -6.00
N PHE A 163 -2.72 6.03 -6.72
CA PHE A 163 -1.89 5.00 -6.11
C PHE A 163 -0.72 5.61 -5.30
N VAL A 164 0.03 6.55 -5.89
CA VAL A 164 1.13 7.24 -5.20
C VAL A 164 0.63 7.95 -3.94
N THR A 165 -0.54 8.59 -4.00
CA THR A 165 -1.17 9.24 -2.84
C THR A 165 -1.49 8.24 -1.74
N GLN A 166 -2.10 7.10 -2.08
CA GLN A 166 -2.44 6.06 -1.10
C GLN A 166 -1.19 5.42 -0.48
N ILE A 167 -0.15 5.13 -1.28
CA ILE A 167 1.11 4.61 -0.75
C ILE A 167 1.76 5.62 0.20
N ASN A 168 1.79 6.91 -0.16
CA ASN A 168 2.32 7.93 0.75
C ASN A 168 1.50 8.07 2.03
N ALA A 169 0.17 7.96 1.96
CA ALA A 169 -0.70 7.97 3.12
C ALA A 169 -0.42 6.78 4.05
N TYR A 170 -0.22 5.59 3.48
CA TYR A 170 0.16 4.39 4.23
C TYR A 170 1.47 4.58 5.00
N LEU A 171 2.48 5.13 4.34
CA LEU A 171 3.82 5.34 4.90
C LEU A 171 3.91 6.57 5.80
N SER A 172 2.83 7.34 5.99
CA SER A 172 2.85 8.58 6.76
C SER A 172 3.25 8.41 8.24
N GLY A 173 3.12 7.20 8.78
CA GLY A 173 3.60 6.85 10.12
C GLY A 173 5.12 6.65 10.23
N ASP A 174 5.84 6.52 9.11
CA ASP A 174 7.29 6.31 9.04
C ASP A 174 7.91 7.28 8.02
N SER A 175 8.37 8.43 8.52
CA SER A 175 8.89 9.51 7.69
C SER A 175 10.12 9.13 6.87
N ASP A 176 10.96 8.23 7.38
CA ASP A 176 12.19 7.82 6.72
C ASP A 176 11.88 6.92 5.52
N THR A 177 10.98 5.95 5.69
CA THR A 177 10.50 5.07 4.63
C THR A 177 9.72 5.85 3.57
N GLN A 178 8.87 6.79 4.01
CA GLN A 178 8.16 7.69 3.10
C GLN A 178 9.14 8.56 2.29
N ALA A 179 10.16 9.14 2.93
CA ALA A 179 11.16 9.97 2.25
C ALA A 179 11.98 9.18 1.23
N LEU A 180 12.36 7.93 1.54
CA LEU A 180 13.03 7.04 0.59
C LEU A 180 12.16 6.78 -0.64
N LEU A 181 10.89 6.44 -0.44
CA LEU A 181 9.98 6.24 -1.57
C LEU A 181 9.85 7.54 -2.39
N GLN A 182 9.65 8.69 -1.75
CA GLN A 182 9.55 9.98 -2.43
C GLN A 182 10.81 10.35 -3.21
N SER A 183 12.00 10.01 -2.69
CA SER A 183 13.27 10.15 -3.41
C SER A 183 13.25 9.37 -4.73
N GLY A 184 12.78 8.11 -4.69
CA GLY A 184 12.63 7.27 -5.87
C GLY A 184 11.55 7.76 -6.84
N LEU A 185 10.50 8.41 -6.35
CA LEU A 185 9.40 8.93 -7.17
C LEU A 185 9.63 10.37 -7.67
N GLY A 186 10.71 11.05 -7.28
CA GLY A 186 10.84 12.50 -7.40
C GLY A 186 10.57 13.10 -8.79
N LYS A 187 10.88 12.36 -9.86
CA LYS A 187 10.57 12.79 -11.24
C LYS A 187 9.12 12.58 -11.63
N LEU A 188 8.51 11.50 -11.17
CA LEU A 188 7.09 11.20 -11.36
C LEU A 188 6.23 12.24 -10.63
N THR A 189 6.54 12.55 -9.37
CA THR A 189 5.78 13.52 -8.56
C THR A 189 5.87 14.97 -9.04
N SER A 190 6.82 15.29 -9.92
CA SER A 190 6.93 16.61 -10.55
C SER A 190 5.98 16.78 -11.75
N LEU A 191 5.39 15.67 -12.24
CA LEU A 191 4.58 15.60 -13.45
C LEU A 191 3.11 15.26 -13.19
N LEU A 192 2.81 14.74 -12.00
CA LEU A 192 1.46 14.46 -11.49
C LEU A 192 0.90 15.68 -10.78
#